data_AF-A0A8S3HTT3-F1
#
_entry.id   AF-A0A8S3HTT3-F1
#
_cell.length_a   1.000
_cell.length_b   1.000
_cell.length_c   1.000
_cell.angle_alpha   90.00
_cell.angle_beta   90.00
_cell.angle_gamma   90.00
#
_symmetry.space_group_name_H-M   'P 1'
#
loop_
_entity.id
_entity.type
_entity.pdbx_description
1 polymer ?
#
loop_
_entity_poly.entity_id
_entity_poly.type
_entity_poly.pdbx_seq_one_letter_code
_entity_poly.pdbx_strand_id
1 'polypeptide(L)'
;MQCAQKLISQMNCVVELSQQMRTEDLRYLELLNRLRSGQSTIEDYQLLCTRIIGNPKLQASLRQKPWNEAPILVFRNTLRTQINNRAVLNKAMEMGLRPMLCVAQDYFQGKIIDDLPLRKTILELPDNKTEHLPGYLPLVPGMPVLLTENVATELGLSNGTRGIFHQLVYEESSADIQFQDKNFPTNTKFITQPKYALVEFLNCKLDSELAELQAKIIPIPISEQTFLFDVKELLAENVAKVAK
;
A
#
# COMPACT_ATOMS: atom_id res chain seq x y z
N MET A 1 -7.58 29.42 2.34
CA MET A 1 -8.99 28.94 2.43
C MET A 1 -10.02 29.89 1.81
N GLN A 2 -9.95 31.22 2.01
CA GLN A 2 -10.95 32.17 1.44
C GLN A 2 -11.09 32.15 -0.10
N CYS A 3 -10.02 31.86 -0.85
CA CYS A 3 -10.09 31.81 -2.33
C CYS A 3 -10.88 30.59 -2.86
N ALA A 4 -10.71 29.40 -2.27
CA ALA A 4 -11.43 28.20 -2.70
C ALA A 4 -12.94 28.31 -2.43
N GLN A 5 -13.31 28.88 -1.29
CA GLN A 5 -14.71 29.13 -0.95
C GLN A 5 -15.37 30.13 -1.92
N LYS A 6 -14.65 31.21 -2.29
CA LYS A 6 -15.13 32.17 -3.31
C LYS A 6 -15.34 31.49 -4.67
N LEU A 7 -14.42 30.62 -5.09
CA LEU A 7 -14.56 29.86 -6.35
C LEU A 7 -15.78 28.92 -6.31
N ILE A 8 -15.98 28.19 -5.21
CA ILE A 8 -17.15 27.31 -5.06
C ILE A 8 -18.45 28.12 -5.07
N SER A 9 -18.49 29.30 -4.44
CA SER A 9 -19.68 30.16 -4.45
C SER A 9 -20.06 30.74 -5.81
N GLN A 10 -19.16 30.66 -6.80
CA GLN A 10 -19.45 31.06 -8.18
C GLN A 10 -20.12 29.94 -9.00
N MET A 11 -20.20 28.71 -8.46
CA MET A 11 -20.95 27.63 -9.10
C MET A 11 -22.45 27.99 -9.11
N ASN A 12 -23.03 28.08 -10.31
CA ASN A 12 -24.42 28.48 -10.51
C ASN A 12 -25.36 27.30 -10.78
N CYS A 13 -24.83 26.09 -10.92
CA CYS A 13 -25.58 24.89 -11.21
C CYS A 13 -25.07 23.73 -10.35
N VAL A 14 -26.00 23.02 -9.72
CA VAL A 14 -25.74 21.78 -8.99
C VAL A 14 -26.61 20.70 -9.64
N VAL A 15 -25.99 19.59 -10.03
CA VAL A 15 -26.68 18.43 -10.59
C VAL A 15 -26.57 17.29 -9.59
N GLU A 16 -27.71 16.76 -9.14
CA GLU A 16 -27.76 15.60 -8.26
C GLU A 16 -28.09 14.34 -9.07
N LEU A 17 -27.24 13.32 -8.94
CA LEU A 17 -27.51 11.99 -9.49
C LEU A 17 -28.19 11.14 -8.42
N SER A 18 -29.40 10.64 -8.74
CA SER A 18 -30.23 9.89 -7.80
C SER A 18 -30.14 8.37 -7.95
N GLN A 19 -29.63 7.88 -9.08
CA GLN A 19 -29.53 6.44 -9.36
C GLN A 19 -28.20 5.86 -8.90
N GLN A 20 -28.25 4.81 -8.08
CA GLN A 20 -27.08 4.03 -7.68
C GLN A 20 -26.85 2.86 -8.65
N MET A 21 -25.64 2.76 -9.19
CA MET A 21 -25.25 1.72 -10.16
C MET A 21 -24.34 0.63 -9.55
N ARG A 22 -23.91 0.78 -8.29
CA ARG A 22 -22.93 -0.11 -7.65
C ARG A 22 -23.53 -1.39 -7.05
N THR A 23 -24.81 -1.39 -6.69
CA THR A 23 -25.47 -2.54 -6.06
C THR A 23 -26.89 -2.67 -6.57
N GLU A 24 -27.29 -3.91 -6.85
CA GLU A 24 -28.65 -4.27 -7.27
C GLU A 24 -29.52 -4.71 -6.08
N ASP A 25 -28.92 -4.93 -4.90
CA ASP A 25 -29.64 -5.31 -3.69
C ASP A 25 -30.33 -4.09 -3.07
N LEU A 26 -31.66 -4.00 -3.27
CA LEU A 26 -32.49 -2.91 -2.79
C LEU A 26 -32.41 -2.75 -1.26
N ARG A 27 -32.42 -3.86 -0.50
CA ARG A 27 -32.38 -3.81 0.96
C ARG A 27 -31.04 -3.27 1.46
N TYR A 28 -29.94 -3.64 0.78
CA TYR A 28 -28.62 -3.11 1.08
C TYR A 28 -28.46 -1.64 0.65
N LEU A 29 -29.03 -1.26 -0.49
CA LEU A 29 -29.05 0.14 -0.96
C LEU A 29 -29.76 1.06 0.04
N GLU A 30 -30.92 0.67 0.54
CA GLU A 30 -31.65 1.40 1.57
C GLU A 30 -30.82 1.61 2.84
N LEU A 31 -30.13 0.55 3.29
CA LEU A 31 -29.20 0.63 4.42
C LEU A 31 -28.10 1.67 4.15
N LEU A 32 -27.45 1.62 2.99
CA LEU A 32 -26.36 2.54 2.63
C LEU A 32 -26.84 4.00 2.59
N ASN A 33 -28.05 4.24 2.08
CA ASN A 33 -28.65 5.57 2.05
C ASN A 33 -28.91 6.12 3.45
N ARG A 34 -29.47 5.32 4.37
CA ARG A 34 -29.65 5.69 5.77
C ARG A 34 -28.33 5.90 6.50
N LEU A 35 -27.33 5.05 6.23
CA LEU A 35 -26.00 5.19 6.81
C LEU A 35 -25.35 6.52 6.40
N ARG A 36 -25.50 6.93 5.14
CA ARG A 36 -25.00 8.22 4.61
C ARG A 36 -25.62 9.43 5.32
N SER A 37 -26.92 9.37 5.67
CA SER A 37 -27.63 10.46 6.35
C SER A 37 -27.58 10.37 7.88
N GLY A 38 -26.92 9.35 8.46
CA GLY A 38 -26.88 9.13 9.90
C GLY A 38 -28.20 8.63 10.50
N GLN A 39 -29.04 7.98 9.69
CA GLN A 39 -30.39 7.50 10.05
C GLN A 39 -30.47 5.96 10.13
N SER A 40 -29.36 5.28 10.42
CA SER A 40 -29.32 3.80 10.50
C SER A 40 -30.26 3.26 11.57
N THR A 41 -30.93 2.14 11.28
CA THR A 41 -31.85 1.48 12.22
C THR A 41 -31.21 0.25 12.86
N ILE A 42 -31.91 -0.36 13.84
CA ILE A 42 -31.45 -1.61 14.47
C ILE A 42 -31.44 -2.77 13.47
N GLU A 43 -32.38 -2.80 12.53
CA GLU A 43 -32.43 -3.79 11.46
C GLU A 43 -31.23 -3.65 10.51
N ASP A 44 -30.74 -2.42 10.28
CA ASP A 44 -29.53 -2.19 9.48
C ASP A 44 -28.29 -2.73 10.19
N TYR A 45 -28.17 -2.48 11.50
CA TYR A 45 -27.10 -3.05 12.32
C TYR A 45 -27.15 -4.59 12.28
N GLN A 46 -28.32 -5.19 12.50
CA GLN A 46 -28.50 -6.63 12.45
C GLN A 46 -28.14 -7.20 11.07
N LEU A 47 -28.52 -6.52 9.99
CA LEU A 47 -28.14 -6.91 8.62
C LEU A 47 -26.62 -6.93 8.46
N LEU A 48 -25.89 -5.92 8.93
CA LEU A 48 -24.42 -5.91 8.89
C LEU A 48 -23.82 -7.04 9.74
N CYS A 49 -24.40 -7.35 10.89
CA CYS A 49 -23.96 -8.47 11.73
C CYS A 49 -24.08 -9.84 11.04
N THR A 50 -24.95 -9.98 10.02
CA THR A 50 -25.00 -11.22 9.21
C THR A 50 -23.74 -11.45 8.38
N ARG A 51 -22.93 -10.39 8.16
CA ARG A 51 -21.72 -10.41 7.34
C ARG A 51 -20.44 -10.54 8.16
N ILE A 52 -20.55 -10.65 9.48
CA ILE A 52 -19.41 -10.88 10.35
C ILE A 52 -18.96 -12.34 10.22
N ILE A 53 -17.66 -12.54 9.99
CA ILE A 53 -17.05 -13.87 9.91
C ILE A 53 -17.19 -14.59 11.24
N GLY A 54 -17.56 -15.87 11.18
CA GLY A 54 -17.91 -16.67 12.36
C GLY A 54 -19.40 -16.65 12.70
N ASN A 55 -20.22 -15.89 11.98
CA ASN A 55 -21.67 -16.04 12.04
C ASN A 55 -22.08 -17.44 11.53
N PRO A 56 -22.85 -18.26 12.28
CA PRO A 56 -23.24 -19.61 11.86
C PRO A 56 -24.01 -19.66 10.53
N LYS A 57 -24.66 -18.55 10.15
CA LYS A 57 -25.39 -18.42 8.88
C LYS A 57 -24.47 -18.08 7.70
N LEU A 58 -23.23 -17.64 7.95
CA LEU A 58 -22.26 -17.30 6.93
C LEU A 58 -21.30 -18.48 6.71
N GLN A 59 -21.55 -19.24 5.65
CA GLN A 59 -20.72 -20.40 5.26
C GLN A 59 -19.45 -20.01 4.47
N ALA A 60 -19.20 -18.71 4.28
CA ALA A 60 -18.07 -18.22 3.50
C ALA A 60 -16.75 -18.39 4.26
N SER A 61 -15.73 -18.90 3.57
CA SER A 61 -14.37 -19.03 4.09
C SER A 61 -13.47 -17.93 3.54
N LEU A 62 -12.70 -17.28 4.42
CA LEU A 62 -11.65 -16.33 4.02
C LEU A 62 -10.51 -16.97 3.22
N ARG A 63 -10.40 -18.31 3.24
CA ARG A 63 -9.36 -19.04 2.49
C ARG A 63 -9.74 -19.28 1.03
N GLN A 64 -10.99 -19.01 0.67
CA GLN A 64 -11.53 -19.30 -0.66
C GLN A 64 -11.80 -18.01 -1.43
N LYS A 65 -11.81 -18.11 -2.76
CA LYS A 65 -12.19 -16.99 -3.63
C LYS A 65 -13.67 -16.60 -3.41
N PRO A 66 -14.02 -15.31 -3.51
CA PRO A 66 -13.13 -14.17 -3.76
C PRO A 66 -12.46 -13.60 -2.50
N TRP A 67 -12.76 -14.14 -1.31
CA TRP A 67 -12.37 -13.55 -0.02
C TRP A 67 -10.88 -13.57 0.27
N ASN A 68 -10.16 -14.59 -0.21
CA ASN A 68 -8.71 -14.67 -0.09
C ASN A 68 -7.95 -13.64 -0.95
N GLU A 69 -8.65 -12.98 -1.89
CA GLU A 69 -8.12 -11.93 -2.78
C GLU A 69 -8.76 -10.56 -2.51
N ALA A 70 -9.66 -10.48 -1.53
CA ALA A 70 -10.40 -9.27 -1.22
C ALA A 70 -9.50 -8.21 -0.57
N PRO A 71 -9.66 -6.92 -0.93
CA PRO A 71 -8.94 -5.84 -0.27
C PRO A 71 -9.39 -5.70 1.18
N ILE A 72 -8.44 -5.44 2.09
CA ILE A 72 -8.71 -5.17 3.49
C ILE A 72 -8.66 -3.67 3.73
N LEU A 73 -9.75 -3.12 4.26
CA LEU A 73 -9.85 -1.70 4.63
C LEU A 73 -9.59 -1.54 6.12
N VAL A 74 -8.73 -0.59 6.47
CA VAL A 74 -8.38 -0.27 7.86
C VAL A 74 -8.30 1.24 8.06
N PHE A 75 -8.53 1.69 9.29
CA PHE A 75 -8.50 3.11 9.64
C PHE A 75 -7.08 3.70 9.75
N ARG A 76 -6.07 2.87 10.08
CA ARG A 76 -4.72 3.34 10.37
C ARG A 76 -3.73 2.85 9.32
N ASN A 77 -2.91 3.75 8.79
CA ASN A 77 -1.85 3.42 7.83
C ASN A 77 -0.85 2.42 8.41
N THR A 78 -0.48 2.55 9.69
CA THR A 78 0.40 1.59 10.36
C THR A 78 -0.13 0.16 10.33
N LEU A 79 -1.44 -0.02 10.54
CA LEU A 79 -2.07 -1.33 10.47
C LEU A 79 -2.12 -1.85 9.02
N ARG A 80 -2.39 -0.98 8.04
CA ARG A 80 -2.33 -1.33 6.60
C ARG A 80 -0.94 -1.87 6.24
N THR A 81 0.11 -1.16 6.64
CA THR A 81 1.50 -1.54 6.37
C THR A 81 1.85 -2.87 7.03
N GLN A 82 1.47 -3.09 8.29
CA GLN A 82 1.69 -4.37 8.96
C GLN A 82 0.96 -5.53 8.28
N ILE A 83 -0.31 -5.34 7.88
CA ILE A 83 -1.08 -6.35 7.16
C ILE A 83 -0.43 -6.68 5.82
N ASN A 84 -0.04 -5.66 5.04
CA ASN A 84 0.60 -5.85 3.74
C ASN A 84 1.96 -6.55 3.87
N ASN A 85 2.80 -6.14 4.83
CA ASN A 85 4.09 -6.80 5.10
C ASN A 85 3.87 -8.28 5.45
N ARG A 86 2.90 -8.59 6.32
CA ARG A 86 2.58 -9.97 6.68
C ARG A 86 2.01 -10.76 5.50
N ALA A 87 1.22 -10.14 4.63
CA ALA A 87 0.70 -10.78 3.42
C ALA A 87 1.83 -11.19 2.46
N VAL A 88 2.81 -10.33 2.24
CA VAL A 88 4.00 -10.65 1.44
C VAL A 88 4.80 -11.81 2.05
N LEU A 89 5.08 -11.77 3.35
CA LEU A 89 5.84 -12.82 4.03
C LEU A 89 5.11 -14.17 4.02
N ASN A 90 3.80 -14.18 4.26
CA ASN A 90 2.98 -15.38 4.17
C ASN A 90 2.98 -15.94 2.74
N LYS A 91 2.92 -15.07 1.73
CA LYS A 91 2.94 -15.48 0.33
C LYS A 91 4.28 -16.08 -0.07
N ALA A 92 5.39 -15.48 0.36
CA ALA A 92 6.73 -16.02 0.17
C ALA A 92 6.86 -17.42 0.80
N MET A 93 6.37 -17.59 2.03
CA MET A 93 6.36 -18.89 2.71
C MET A 93 5.50 -19.93 1.97
N GLU A 94 4.30 -19.57 1.54
CA GLU A 94 3.40 -20.45 0.77
C GLU A 94 4.05 -20.93 -0.54
N MET A 95 4.78 -20.04 -1.23
CA MET A 95 5.45 -20.35 -2.50
C MET A 95 6.82 -21.01 -2.32
N GLY A 96 7.32 -21.17 -1.09
CA GLY A 96 8.68 -21.63 -0.83
C GLY A 96 9.76 -20.66 -1.35
N LEU A 97 9.42 -19.38 -1.50
CA LEU A 97 10.31 -18.34 -2.01
C LEU A 97 10.97 -17.55 -0.88
N ARG A 98 12.16 -17.04 -1.17
CA ARG A 98 12.87 -16.07 -0.32
C ARG A 98 12.20 -14.70 -0.46
N PRO A 99 11.68 -14.06 0.61
CA PRO A 99 11.16 -12.70 0.48
C PRO A 99 12.30 -11.72 0.15
N MET A 100 12.02 -10.78 -0.74
CA MET A 100 12.92 -9.67 -1.06
C MET A 100 12.47 -8.42 -0.32
N LEU A 101 13.43 -7.65 0.20
CA LEU A 101 13.16 -6.38 0.85
C LEU A 101 13.93 -5.28 0.14
N CYS A 102 13.20 -4.37 -0.49
CA CYS A 102 13.79 -3.11 -0.95
C CYS A 102 13.91 -2.18 0.25
N VAL A 103 15.13 -1.78 0.58
CA VAL A 103 15.45 -0.92 1.73
C VAL A 103 15.73 0.48 1.23
N ALA A 104 15.06 1.47 1.81
CA ALA A 104 15.27 2.87 1.47
C ALA A 104 16.72 3.31 1.78
N GLN A 105 17.19 4.28 1.00
CA GLN A 105 18.46 4.97 1.23
C GLN A 105 18.17 6.41 1.63
N ASP A 106 18.35 6.70 2.91
CA ASP A 106 18.10 8.04 3.45
C ASP A 106 19.38 8.88 3.46
N TYR A 107 19.24 10.12 3.00
CA TYR A 107 20.33 11.08 2.92
C TYR A 107 20.00 12.33 3.75
N PHE A 108 20.98 12.84 4.48
CA PHE A 108 20.92 14.14 5.13
C PHE A 108 21.93 15.07 4.47
N GLN A 109 21.45 16.16 3.86
CA GLN A 109 22.28 17.14 3.13
C GLN A 109 23.21 16.47 2.09
N GLY A 110 22.68 15.48 1.36
CA GLY A 110 23.41 14.75 0.32
C GLY A 110 24.40 13.70 0.83
N LYS A 111 24.46 13.45 2.14
CA LYS A 111 25.28 12.38 2.74
C LYS A 111 24.40 11.26 3.26
N ILE A 112 24.85 10.02 3.07
CA ILE A 112 24.19 8.85 3.65
C ILE A 112 24.18 8.98 5.18
N ILE A 113 23.09 8.56 5.79
CA ILE A 113 22.99 8.47 7.25
C ILE A 113 23.73 7.22 7.72
N ASP A 114 24.97 7.41 8.18
CA ASP A 114 25.85 6.31 8.65
C ASP A 114 25.57 5.88 10.10
N ASP A 115 24.85 6.69 10.88
CA ASP A 115 24.46 6.34 12.25
C ASP A 115 23.41 5.22 12.24
N LEU A 116 23.83 4.00 12.61
CA LEU A 116 22.98 2.80 12.54
C LEU A 116 21.68 2.92 13.36
N PRO A 117 21.69 3.42 14.62
CA PRO A 117 20.46 3.64 15.38
C PRO A 117 19.49 4.61 14.68
N LEU A 118 19.97 5.76 14.23
CA LEU A 118 19.15 6.76 13.54
C LEU A 118 18.59 6.20 12.23
N ARG A 119 19.44 5.58 11.41
CA ARG A 119 19.03 4.95 10.15
C ARG A 119 17.93 3.93 10.38
N LYS A 120 18.09 3.04 11.35
CA LYS A 120 17.06 2.06 11.70
C LYS A 120 15.74 2.73 12.10
N THR A 121 15.82 3.79 12.90
CA THR A 121 14.63 4.52 13.36
C THR A 121 13.87 5.15 12.21
N ILE A 122 14.59 5.75 11.25
CA ILE A 122 14.00 6.35 10.05
C ILE A 122 13.34 5.28 9.19
N LEU A 123 14.00 4.13 8.99
CA LEU A 123 13.44 3.02 8.21
C LEU A 123 12.15 2.44 8.83
N GLU A 124 12.00 2.51 10.14
CA GLU A 124 10.81 2.07 10.88
C GLU A 124 9.71 3.14 10.98
N LEU A 125 9.91 4.33 10.41
CA LEU A 125 8.88 5.36 10.40
C LEU A 125 7.64 4.90 9.61
N PRO A 126 6.43 5.24 10.08
CA PRO A 126 5.22 5.07 9.30
C PRO A 126 5.31 5.83 7.97
N ASP A 127 4.81 5.22 6.88
CA ASP A 127 4.85 5.81 5.54
C ASP A 127 4.19 7.21 5.44
N ASN A 128 3.24 7.53 6.32
CA ASN A 128 2.61 8.85 6.40
C ASN A 128 3.49 9.93 7.06
N LYS A 129 4.69 9.58 7.51
CA LYS A 129 5.74 10.49 7.99
C LYS A 129 6.88 10.66 6.98
N THR A 130 6.84 9.91 5.88
CA THR A 130 7.90 9.82 4.86
C THR A 130 7.32 10.00 3.45
N GLU A 131 6.32 10.88 3.31
CA GLU A 131 5.66 11.19 2.03
C GLU A 131 5.19 9.95 1.25
N HIS A 132 4.64 8.97 1.98
CA HIS A 132 4.12 7.70 1.47
C HIS A 132 5.16 6.72 0.92
N LEU A 133 6.46 6.97 1.08
CA LEU A 133 7.51 6.00 0.78
C LEU A 133 7.92 5.22 2.05
N PRO A 134 7.76 3.89 2.09
CA PRO A 134 8.15 3.11 3.26
C PRO A 134 9.67 2.91 3.31
N GLY A 135 10.25 2.88 4.52
CA GLY A 135 11.66 2.52 4.70
C GLY A 135 11.97 1.06 4.30
N TYR A 136 10.99 0.18 4.49
CA TYR A 136 11.03 -1.22 4.07
C TYR A 136 9.87 -1.52 3.13
N LEU A 137 10.19 -1.97 1.92
CA LEU A 137 9.20 -2.43 0.94
C LEU A 137 9.39 -3.94 0.67
N PRO A 138 8.64 -4.81 1.37
CA PRO A 138 8.69 -6.25 1.13
C PRO A 138 8.03 -6.59 -0.20
N LEU A 139 8.67 -7.44 -0.98
CA LEU A 139 8.23 -7.83 -2.31
C LEU A 139 8.38 -9.33 -2.51
N VAL A 140 7.38 -9.94 -3.14
CA VAL A 140 7.42 -11.31 -3.65
C VAL A 140 6.62 -11.38 -4.95
N PRO A 141 7.13 -12.06 -5.99
CA PRO A 141 6.44 -12.17 -7.28
C PRO A 141 4.98 -12.63 -7.13
N GLY A 142 4.09 -12.04 -7.93
CA GLY A 142 2.65 -12.33 -7.92
C GLY A 142 1.84 -11.51 -6.92
N MET A 143 2.46 -10.68 -6.08
CA MET A 143 1.73 -9.83 -5.14
C MET A 143 1.14 -8.58 -5.81
N PRO A 144 -0.07 -8.17 -5.41
CA PRO A 144 -0.63 -6.91 -5.87
C PRO A 144 0.14 -5.72 -5.29
N VAL A 145 0.40 -4.73 -6.15
CA VAL A 145 1.02 -3.45 -5.79
C VAL A 145 0.16 -2.30 -6.31
N LEU A 146 0.36 -1.11 -5.75
CA LEU A 146 -0.30 0.13 -6.19
C LEU A 146 0.78 1.14 -6.57
N LEU A 147 0.57 1.84 -7.69
CA LEU A 147 1.34 3.05 -8.00
C LEU A 147 0.97 4.14 -6.99
N THR A 148 1.97 4.82 -6.44
CA THR A 148 1.80 5.96 -5.53
C THR A 148 1.92 7.30 -6.25
N GLU A 149 2.34 7.29 -7.52
CA GLU A 149 2.65 8.48 -8.32
C GLU A 149 2.08 8.36 -9.73
N ASN A 150 1.96 9.49 -10.41
CA ASN A 150 1.56 9.54 -11.81
C ASN A 150 2.78 9.30 -12.69
N VAL A 151 2.81 8.16 -13.37
CA VAL A 151 3.91 7.76 -14.26
C VAL A 151 3.59 8.15 -15.70
N ALA A 152 2.43 7.74 -16.21
CA ALA A 152 1.96 7.99 -17.57
C ALA A 152 0.43 7.92 -17.60
N THR A 153 -0.22 9.03 -17.24
CA THR A 153 -1.67 9.10 -17.06
C THR A 153 -2.46 8.76 -18.33
N GLU A 154 -1.91 9.13 -19.48
CA GLU A 154 -2.43 8.84 -20.82
C GLU A 154 -2.47 7.34 -21.12
N LEU A 155 -1.56 6.57 -20.52
CA LEU A 155 -1.49 5.11 -20.60
C LEU A 155 -2.26 4.41 -19.47
N GLY A 156 -2.92 5.15 -18.57
CA GLY A 156 -3.62 4.61 -17.40
C GLY A 156 -2.71 4.27 -16.22
N LEU A 157 -1.47 4.77 -16.21
CA LEU A 157 -0.49 4.58 -15.13
C LEU A 157 -0.48 5.81 -14.23
N SER A 158 -1.50 5.91 -13.37
CA SER A 158 -1.68 6.99 -12.41
C SER A 158 -1.58 6.48 -10.98
N ASN A 159 -1.49 7.41 -10.02
CA ASN A 159 -1.61 7.08 -8.61
C ASN A 159 -2.89 6.28 -8.34
N GLY A 160 -2.77 5.17 -7.61
CA GLY A 160 -3.84 4.22 -7.30
C GLY A 160 -4.03 3.10 -8.34
N THR A 161 -3.31 3.12 -9.47
CA THR A 161 -3.38 2.02 -10.43
C THR A 161 -2.79 0.75 -9.82
N ARG A 162 -3.58 -0.34 -9.84
CA ARG A 162 -3.17 -1.67 -9.36
C ARG A 162 -2.35 -2.39 -10.41
N GLY A 163 -1.24 -2.97 -9.98
CA GLY A 163 -0.41 -3.89 -10.76
C GLY A 163 -0.10 -5.17 -10.02
N ILE A 164 0.58 -6.10 -10.70
CA ILE A 164 1.13 -7.33 -10.12
C ILE A 164 2.65 -7.24 -10.19
N PHE A 165 3.31 -7.34 -9.04
CA PHE A 165 4.76 -7.31 -8.99
C PHE A 165 5.36 -8.60 -9.58
N HIS A 166 6.32 -8.47 -10.50
CA HIS A 166 7.02 -9.58 -11.13
C HIS A 166 8.42 -9.75 -10.56
N GLN A 167 9.24 -8.71 -10.61
CA GLN A 167 10.65 -8.80 -10.27
C GLN A 167 11.21 -7.45 -9.84
N LEU A 168 12.18 -7.48 -8.92
CA LEU A 168 13.04 -6.33 -8.64
C LEU A 168 14.35 -6.53 -9.39
N VAL A 169 14.78 -5.53 -10.17
CA VAL A 169 16.06 -5.54 -10.87
C VAL A 169 17.07 -4.76 -10.05
N TYR A 170 18.24 -5.35 -9.80
CA TYR A 170 19.31 -4.80 -8.96
C TYR A 170 20.65 -5.46 -9.33
N GLU A 171 21.76 -4.92 -8.84
CA GLU A 171 23.08 -5.56 -8.95
C GLU A 171 23.33 -6.47 -7.74
N GLU A 172 23.88 -7.67 -7.94
CA GLU A 172 24.10 -8.62 -6.84
C GLU A 172 25.04 -8.08 -5.74
N SER A 173 25.93 -7.13 -6.08
CA SER A 173 26.76 -6.38 -5.12
C SER A 173 25.96 -5.55 -4.11
N SER A 174 24.70 -5.20 -4.44
CA SER A 174 23.80 -4.40 -3.62
C SER A 174 22.85 -5.24 -2.75
N ALA A 175 22.97 -6.56 -2.83
CA ALA A 175 22.12 -7.53 -2.15
C ALA A 175 22.85 -8.22 -0.98
N ASP A 176 22.09 -8.77 -0.04
CA ASP A 176 22.59 -9.59 1.07
C ASP A 176 23.65 -8.88 1.94
N ILE A 177 23.53 -7.56 2.08
CA ILE A 177 24.20 -6.82 3.15
C ILE A 177 23.79 -7.50 4.47
N GLN A 178 24.74 -7.65 5.42
CA GLN A 178 24.51 -8.24 6.76
C GLN A 178 23.56 -7.38 7.63
N PHE A 179 22.39 -7.09 7.09
CA PHE A 179 21.33 -6.33 7.70
C PHE A 179 20.44 -7.35 8.40
N GLN A 180 20.47 -7.36 9.73
CA GLN A 180 19.58 -8.17 10.54
C GLN A 180 18.48 -7.28 11.09
N ASP A 181 17.26 -7.49 10.62
CA ASP A 181 16.07 -6.86 11.19
C ASP A 181 15.21 -7.94 11.84
N LYS A 182 14.79 -7.69 13.09
CA LYS A 182 14.00 -8.63 13.88
C LYS A 182 12.58 -8.82 13.31
N ASN A 183 12.12 -7.88 12.48
CA ASN A 183 10.78 -7.89 11.90
C ASN A 183 10.67 -8.78 10.66
N PHE A 184 11.80 -9.24 10.11
CA PHE A 184 11.83 -10.03 8.88
C PHE A 184 12.51 -11.39 9.11
N PRO A 185 12.11 -12.45 8.39
CA PRO A 185 12.76 -13.76 8.46
C PRO A 185 14.27 -13.67 8.20
N THR A 186 15.06 -14.52 8.85
CA THR A 186 16.54 -14.54 8.71
C THR A 186 17.00 -14.82 7.29
N ASN A 187 16.18 -15.54 6.50
CA ASN A 187 16.41 -15.76 5.09
C ASN A 187 15.86 -14.62 4.23
N THR A 188 15.66 -13.38 4.68
CA THR A 188 15.21 -12.29 3.79
C THR A 188 16.38 -11.78 2.94
N LYS A 189 16.16 -11.50 1.64
CA LYS A 189 17.17 -10.88 0.76
C LYS A 189 16.99 -9.36 0.81
N PHE A 190 17.94 -8.66 1.44
CA PHE A 190 17.91 -7.19 1.56
C PHE A 190 18.60 -6.56 0.34
N ILE A 191 17.94 -5.60 -0.29
CA ILE A 191 18.39 -4.93 -1.52
C ILE A 191 18.38 -3.43 -1.26
N THR A 192 19.54 -2.78 -1.37
CA THR A 192 19.68 -1.35 -1.07
C THR A 192 19.85 -0.46 -2.29
N GLN A 193 20.19 -1.02 -3.45
CA GLN A 193 20.32 -0.27 -4.71
C GLN A 193 19.53 -0.97 -5.83
N PRO A 194 18.19 -0.97 -5.76
CA PRO A 194 17.39 -1.40 -6.89
C PRO A 194 17.64 -0.49 -8.11
N LYS A 195 17.39 -0.98 -9.32
CA LYS A 195 17.35 -0.17 -10.55
C LYS A 195 15.91 0.20 -10.90
N TYR A 196 15.03 -0.80 -10.90
CA TYR A 196 13.59 -0.65 -11.15
C TYR A 196 12.85 -1.93 -10.74
N ALA A 197 11.54 -1.84 -10.59
CA ALA A 197 10.65 -2.99 -10.43
C ALA A 197 9.90 -3.27 -11.73
N LEU A 198 9.82 -4.53 -12.14
CA LEU A 198 8.94 -4.97 -13.22
C LEU A 198 7.55 -5.24 -12.63
N VAL A 199 6.55 -4.53 -13.13
CA VAL A 199 5.16 -4.63 -12.67
C VAL A 199 4.24 -4.78 -13.86
N GLU A 200 3.32 -5.74 -13.79
CA GLU A 200 2.31 -5.97 -14.80
C GLU A 200 1.04 -5.16 -14.52
N PHE A 201 0.60 -4.39 -15.51
CA PHE A 201 -0.60 -3.57 -15.43
C PHE A 201 -1.64 -4.02 -16.45
N LEU A 202 -2.51 -4.96 -16.07
CA LEU A 202 -3.50 -5.58 -16.96
C LEU A 202 -4.44 -4.58 -17.67
N ASN A 203 -4.71 -3.45 -17.03
CA ASN A 203 -5.64 -2.42 -17.49
C ASN A 203 -4.95 -1.19 -18.11
N CYS A 204 -3.63 -1.21 -18.30
CA CYS A 204 -2.96 -0.12 -19.00
C CYS A 204 -3.32 -0.12 -20.49
N LYS A 205 -3.24 1.05 -21.13
CA LYS A 205 -3.55 1.25 -22.56
C LYS A 205 -2.35 1.02 -23.47
N LEU A 206 -1.38 0.23 -23.01
CA LEU A 206 -0.20 -0.07 -23.78
C LEU A 206 -0.47 -1.31 -24.65
N ASP A 207 -0.61 -1.08 -25.95
CA ASP A 207 -0.96 -2.12 -26.93
C ASP A 207 0.26 -2.83 -27.54
N SER A 208 1.47 -2.34 -27.26
CA SER A 208 2.74 -2.88 -27.76
C SER A 208 3.70 -3.28 -26.65
N GLU A 209 4.59 -4.21 -26.96
CA GLU A 209 5.71 -4.60 -26.09
C GLU A 209 6.71 -3.44 -25.93
N LEU A 210 7.27 -3.29 -24.73
CA LEU A 210 8.37 -2.35 -24.47
C LEU A 210 9.69 -3.05 -24.75
N ALA A 211 10.18 -2.93 -25.97
CA ALA A 211 11.39 -3.61 -26.44
C ALA A 211 11.32 -5.14 -26.22
N GLU A 212 12.15 -5.69 -25.33
CA GLU A 212 12.20 -7.13 -25.04
C GLU A 212 11.25 -7.57 -23.91
N LEU A 213 10.47 -6.63 -23.34
CA LEU A 213 9.51 -6.94 -22.28
C LEU A 213 8.18 -7.40 -22.83
N GLN A 214 7.62 -8.45 -22.23
CA GLN A 214 6.26 -8.90 -22.50
C GLN A 214 5.26 -7.75 -22.35
N ALA A 215 4.21 -7.77 -23.16
CA ALA A 215 3.17 -6.75 -23.14
C ALA A 215 2.64 -6.49 -21.72
N LYS A 216 2.42 -5.22 -21.38
CA LYS A 216 1.90 -4.75 -20.09
C LYS A 216 2.83 -4.93 -18.88
N ILE A 217 4.03 -5.49 -19.05
CA ILE A 217 5.09 -5.44 -18.04
C ILE A 217 5.85 -4.12 -18.20
N ILE A 218 5.84 -3.30 -17.16
CA ILE A 218 6.37 -1.94 -17.20
C ILE A 218 7.45 -1.79 -16.12
N PRO A 219 8.64 -1.27 -16.47
CA PRO A 219 9.65 -0.92 -15.49
C PRO A 219 9.21 0.33 -14.72
N ILE A 220 9.04 0.18 -13.41
CA ILE A 220 8.76 1.27 -12.48
C ILE A 220 10.08 1.71 -11.84
N PRO A 221 10.54 2.94 -12.10
CA PRO A 221 11.80 3.43 -11.56
C PRO A 221 11.71 3.64 -10.04
N ILE A 222 12.87 3.85 -9.42
CA ILE A 222 12.96 4.27 -8.02
C ILE A 222 12.32 5.65 -7.87
N SER A 223 11.59 5.86 -6.78
CA SER A 223 11.08 7.17 -6.38
C SER A 223 11.89 7.72 -5.22
N GLU A 224 12.03 9.05 -5.19
CA GLU A 224 12.71 9.81 -4.15
C GLU A 224 11.75 10.86 -3.60
N GLN A 225 11.72 11.00 -2.27
CA GLN A 225 10.91 12.03 -1.60
C GLN A 225 11.74 12.71 -0.52
N THR A 226 11.41 13.98 -0.24
CA THR A 226 12.01 14.74 0.87
C THR A 226 10.98 14.90 1.96
N PHE A 227 11.33 14.52 3.19
CA PHE A 227 10.48 14.66 4.37
C PHE A 227 11.25 15.30 5.53
N LEU A 228 10.50 15.80 6.51
CA LEU A 228 11.04 16.43 7.71
C LEU A 228 10.66 15.62 8.95
N PHE A 229 11.61 15.47 9.86
CA PHE A 229 11.39 14.82 11.15
C PHE A 229 12.19 15.51 12.25
N ASP A 230 11.70 15.45 13.49
CA ASP A 230 12.44 15.91 14.66
C ASP A 230 13.30 14.76 15.20
N VAL A 231 14.62 14.93 15.16
CA VAL A 231 15.59 13.95 15.62
C VAL A 231 15.41 13.65 17.12
N LYS A 232 15.05 14.65 17.94
CA LYS A 232 14.85 14.48 19.38
C LYS A 232 13.63 13.61 19.67
N GLU A 233 12.54 13.83 18.95
CA GLU A 233 11.33 13.00 19.05
C GLU A 233 11.63 11.55 18.65
N LEU A 234 12.35 11.36 17.53
CA LEU A 234 12.73 10.04 17.02
C LEU A 234 13.53 9.22 18.04
N LEU A 235 14.56 9.83 18.63
CA LEU A 235 15.45 9.14 19.56
C LEU A 235 14.78 8.90 20.92
N ALA A 236 13.91 9.80 21.37
CA ALA A 236 13.18 9.65 22.64
C ALA A 236 12.13 8.52 22.58
N GLU A 237 11.42 8.37 21.47
CA GLU A 237 10.44 7.28 21.28
C GLU A 237 11.09 5.89 21.33
N ASN A 238 12.33 5.77 20.82
CA ASN A 238 13.05 4.50 20.87
C ASN A 238 13.52 4.11 22.26
N VAL A 239 13.98 5.06 23.07
CA VAL A 239 14.33 4.79 24.47
C VAL A 239 13.08 4.29 25.23
N ALA A 240 11.91 4.86 24.95
CA ALA A 240 10.65 4.43 25.55
C ALA A 240 10.17 3.04 25.06
N LYS A 241 10.44 2.66 23.80
CA LYS A 241 10.13 1.33 23.26
C LYS A 241 11.06 0.24 23.76
N VAL A 242 12.33 0.55 24.06
CA VAL A 242 13.31 -0.42 24.61
C VAL A 242 13.08 -0.67 26.11
N ALA A 243 12.42 0.27 26.81
CA ALA A 243 12.07 0.16 28.22
C ALA A 243 10.76 -0.62 28.51
N LYS A 244 10.09 -1.16 27.49
CA LYS A 244 8.88 -1.97 27.58
C LYS A 244 9.09 -3.35 26.99
#